data_AF-A0A7C8ABY7-F1
#
_entry.id   AF-A0A7C8ABY7-F1
#
_cell.length_a   1.000
_cell.length_b   1.000
_cell.length_c   1.000
_cell.angle_alpha   90.00
_cell.angle_beta   90.00
_cell.angle_gamma   90.00
#
_symmetry.space_group_name_H-M   'P 1'
#
loop_
_entity.id
_entity.type
_entity.pdbx_description
1 polymer ?
#
loop_
_entity_poly.entity_id
_entity_poly.type
_entity_poly.pdbx_seq_one_letter_code
_entity_poly.pdbx_strand_id
1 'polypeptide(L)'
;LALAEITSVKETEAEIKLLTKVEDNINDSLFKIPRSKIKALFFQGDINWYLADSYYQMLKDSGRFELIDSTMETLDMSKLSEEASKKEVDLVIIIDSDKKTDVTSIRQKLYWGKDFKAISDKTIILKPGYVQSLMTKALPLITSDSNILLTYQVPNTIKKIALADLNGDGSPDIILATENSFSIYQPSTDLKLLWDFSNFTSDQLLWIDSIDIDMSKRDSLIVTAYKDGEVKTSVYKLIDNNLKELVSLRNVFMRRLGNSLIGQEYSRSQGFESKIYYYDYKDGKLVRGAAVIIPEKVNLYDFSPIESPDGKKGLIVWDDKGFLTLYSSSGIISWRSAEDFGGFTTKIKRESPIFMIDRGEWSVKDRLVQKGGGVLAPKRKPLFGMAKGLGYKESEIKVLWWNGLSVEQITLIDKLDGEILDYGLLNDRLLVLCKPLMGIKPLNVLKGSNPFLNTLYVISVKGFYN
;
A
#
# COMPACT_ATOMS: atom_id res chain seq x y z
N LEU A 1 18.52 -49.15 -27.10
CA LEU A 1 18.65 -47.94 -26.24
C LEU A 1 17.96 -48.23 -24.93
N ALA A 2 18.70 -48.21 -23.83
CA ALA A 2 18.08 -48.40 -22.51
C ALA A 2 17.23 -47.17 -22.17
N LEU A 3 15.99 -47.39 -21.74
CA LEU A 3 15.13 -46.33 -21.22
C LEU A 3 15.24 -46.31 -19.70
N ALA A 4 15.29 -45.12 -19.14
CA ALA A 4 15.26 -44.90 -17.71
C ALA A 4 14.30 -43.77 -17.37
N GLU A 5 13.62 -43.92 -16.24
CA GLU A 5 12.76 -42.93 -15.62
C GLU A 5 13.51 -42.31 -14.45
N ILE A 6 13.55 -40.98 -14.36
CA ILE A 6 14.11 -40.30 -13.17
C ILE A 6 13.07 -40.41 -12.06
N THR A 7 13.42 -41.08 -10.97
CA THR A 7 12.53 -41.32 -9.81
C THR A 7 12.75 -40.31 -8.70
N SER A 8 13.96 -39.77 -8.57
CA SER A 8 14.25 -38.68 -7.65
C SER A 8 15.42 -37.82 -8.16
N VAL A 9 15.46 -36.56 -7.74
CA VAL A 9 16.54 -35.61 -8.05
C VAL A 9 16.92 -34.91 -6.77
N LYS A 10 18.21 -34.90 -6.47
CA LYS A 10 18.86 -34.09 -5.44
C LYS A 10 19.75 -33.05 -6.13
N GLU A 11 20.36 -32.17 -5.36
CA GLU A 11 21.14 -31.04 -5.88
C GLU A 11 22.31 -31.47 -6.79
N THR A 12 22.93 -32.62 -6.51
CA THR A 12 24.10 -33.12 -7.24
C THR A 12 23.92 -34.49 -7.88
N GLU A 13 22.77 -35.14 -7.70
CA GLU A 13 22.53 -36.51 -8.18
C GLU A 13 21.07 -36.74 -8.54
N ALA A 14 20.82 -37.70 -9.43
CA ALA A 14 19.47 -38.17 -9.76
C ALA A 14 19.42 -39.69 -9.62
N GLU A 15 18.36 -40.20 -9.00
CA GLU A 15 18.07 -41.62 -8.98
C GLU A 15 17.19 -41.96 -10.18
N ILE A 16 17.52 -43.06 -10.83
CA ILE A 16 16.82 -43.53 -12.01
C ILE A 16 16.35 -44.97 -11.84
N LYS A 17 15.20 -45.27 -12.44
CA LYS A 17 14.68 -46.62 -12.63
C LYS A 17 14.82 -47.01 -14.09
N LEU A 18 15.53 -48.09 -14.37
CA LEU A 18 15.61 -48.65 -15.72
C LEU A 18 14.26 -49.26 -16.10
N LEU A 19 13.72 -48.83 -17.23
CA LEU A 19 12.48 -49.33 -17.81
C LEU A 19 12.71 -50.51 -18.76
N THR A 20 13.95 -50.67 -19.22
CA THR A 20 14.37 -51.77 -20.10
C THR A 20 15.47 -52.57 -19.43
N LYS A 21 15.45 -53.89 -19.62
CA LYS A 21 16.51 -54.79 -19.17
C LYS A 21 17.82 -54.45 -19.91
N VAL A 22 18.90 -54.23 -19.18
CA VAL A 22 20.24 -53.96 -19.74
C VAL A 22 21.13 -55.15 -19.37
N GLU A 23 21.81 -55.73 -20.37
CA GLU A 23 22.64 -56.94 -20.20
C GLU A 23 24.05 -56.63 -19.66
N ASP A 24 24.51 -55.39 -19.77
CA ASP A 24 25.86 -54.95 -19.39
C ASP A 24 25.91 -54.10 -18.10
N ASN A 25 27.11 -54.01 -17.51
CA ASN A 25 27.39 -53.16 -16.35
C ASN A 25 27.33 -51.67 -16.74
N ILE A 26 26.49 -50.90 -16.05
CA ILE A 26 26.05 -49.56 -16.48
C ILE A 26 26.82 -48.44 -15.78
N ASN A 27 27.80 -48.78 -14.92
CA ASN A 27 28.47 -47.87 -13.98
C ASN A 27 29.14 -46.64 -14.63
N ASP A 28 29.40 -46.63 -15.94
CA ASP A 28 29.98 -45.50 -16.67
C ASP A 28 29.17 -45.07 -17.91
N SER A 29 27.89 -45.43 -17.98
CA SER A 29 27.03 -45.07 -19.12
C SER A 29 26.44 -43.66 -18.99
N LEU A 30 26.40 -42.92 -20.11
CA LEU A 30 25.74 -41.62 -20.19
C LEU A 30 24.29 -41.77 -20.67
N PHE A 31 23.34 -41.25 -19.90
CA PHE A 31 21.96 -41.13 -20.35
C PHE A 31 21.81 -39.89 -21.24
N LYS A 32 21.39 -40.11 -22.49
CA LYS A 32 21.07 -39.01 -23.38
C LYS A 32 19.74 -38.39 -22.97
N ILE A 33 19.79 -37.16 -22.48
CA ILE A 33 18.57 -36.36 -22.31
C ILE A 33 18.19 -35.77 -23.68
N PRO A 34 16.96 -35.99 -24.18
CA PRO A 34 16.53 -35.44 -25.46
C PRO A 34 16.70 -33.92 -25.51
N ARG A 35 17.18 -33.41 -26.67
CA ARG A 35 17.29 -31.96 -26.93
C ARG A 35 15.96 -31.31 -27.30
N SER A 36 14.92 -32.09 -27.55
CA SER A 36 13.58 -31.56 -27.82
C SER A 36 13.07 -30.79 -26.60
N LYS A 37 12.42 -29.66 -26.87
CA LYS A 37 11.71 -28.91 -25.83
C LYS A 37 10.49 -29.71 -25.39
N ILE A 38 10.16 -29.61 -24.11
CA ILE A 38 8.96 -30.16 -23.50
C ILE A 38 7.88 -29.08 -23.61
N LYS A 39 6.81 -29.35 -24.34
CA LYS A 39 5.68 -28.43 -24.46
C LYS A 39 4.84 -28.56 -23.20
N ALA A 40 4.71 -27.50 -22.43
CA ALA A 40 4.07 -27.54 -21.12
C ALA A 40 2.94 -26.51 -21.02
N LEU A 41 1.74 -26.97 -20.68
CA LEU A 41 0.62 -26.11 -20.29
C LEU A 41 0.83 -25.68 -18.83
N PHE A 42 0.92 -24.38 -18.60
CA PHE A 42 1.15 -23.79 -17.30
C PHE A 42 -0.13 -23.15 -16.77
N PHE A 43 -0.53 -23.57 -15.57
CA PHE A 43 -1.65 -23.00 -14.84
C PHE A 43 -1.14 -22.38 -13.53
N GLN A 44 -1.35 -21.08 -13.39
CA GLN A 44 -1.14 -20.36 -12.15
C GLN A 44 -2.43 -20.35 -11.34
N GLY A 45 -2.42 -21.00 -10.19
CA GLY A 45 -3.51 -20.96 -9.22
C GLY A 45 -3.39 -19.77 -8.27
N ASP A 46 -3.98 -19.93 -7.09
CA ASP A 46 -3.96 -18.93 -6.03
C ASP A 46 -2.59 -18.89 -5.33
N ILE A 47 -1.64 -18.16 -5.93
CA ILE A 47 -0.26 -18.00 -5.47
C ILE A 47 0.26 -16.59 -5.79
N ASN A 48 1.21 -16.10 -4.99
CA ASN A 48 1.87 -14.81 -5.22
C ASN A 48 2.48 -14.72 -6.62
N TRP A 49 2.20 -13.61 -7.32
CA TRP A 49 2.64 -13.38 -8.70
C TRP A 49 4.16 -13.49 -8.88
N TYR A 50 4.98 -12.91 -7.99
CA TYR A 50 6.44 -12.97 -8.11
C TYR A 50 6.99 -14.39 -7.95
N LEU A 51 6.32 -15.22 -7.13
CA LEU A 51 6.67 -16.64 -7.02
C LEU A 51 6.31 -17.41 -8.28
N ALA A 52 5.12 -17.16 -8.83
CA ALA A 52 4.68 -17.77 -10.07
C ALA A 52 5.58 -17.37 -11.26
N ASP A 53 5.86 -16.07 -11.41
CA ASP A 53 6.74 -15.54 -12.44
C ASP A 53 8.16 -16.08 -12.27
N SER A 54 8.75 -16.04 -11.06
CA SER A 54 10.09 -16.60 -10.84
C SER A 54 10.16 -18.09 -11.19
N TYR A 55 9.12 -18.86 -10.87
CA TYR A 55 9.05 -20.28 -11.21
C TYR A 55 8.91 -20.48 -12.73
N TYR A 56 8.08 -19.67 -13.39
CA TYR A 56 7.89 -19.68 -14.85
C TYR A 56 9.19 -19.31 -15.57
N GLN A 57 9.85 -18.23 -15.17
CA GLN A 57 11.13 -17.80 -15.75
C GLN A 57 12.20 -18.88 -15.54
N MET A 58 12.26 -19.53 -14.37
CA MET A 58 13.20 -20.64 -14.14
C MET A 58 12.99 -21.79 -15.15
N LEU A 59 11.75 -22.15 -15.47
CA LEU A 59 11.45 -23.14 -16.51
C LEU A 59 11.84 -22.63 -17.90
N LYS A 60 11.55 -21.38 -18.23
CA LYS A 60 11.88 -20.76 -19.51
C LYS A 60 13.41 -20.68 -19.72
N ASP A 61 14.13 -20.20 -18.72
CA ASP A 61 15.59 -19.99 -18.70
C ASP A 61 16.38 -21.30 -18.78
N SER A 62 15.80 -22.42 -18.32
CA SER A 62 16.36 -23.75 -18.54
C SER A 62 16.58 -24.08 -20.03
N GLY A 63 15.87 -23.40 -20.93
CA GLY A 63 15.83 -23.69 -22.37
C GLY A 63 15.14 -25.01 -22.73
N ARG A 64 14.59 -25.73 -21.73
CA ARG A 64 13.98 -27.07 -21.90
C ARG A 64 12.50 -27.05 -22.17
N PHE A 65 11.80 -25.96 -21.86
CA PHE A 65 10.35 -25.89 -21.94
C PHE A 65 9.89 -24.92 -23.03
N GLU A 66 8.83 -25.30 -23.72
CA GLU A 66 7.97 -24.40 -24.46
C GLU A 66 6.71 -24.22 -23.62
N LEU A 67 6.60 -23.08 -22.94
CA LEU A 67 5.53 -22.81 -22.00
C LEU A 67 4.33 -22.20 -22.73
N ILE A 68 3.15 -22.71 -22.41
CA ILE A 68 1.88 -22.18 -22.89
C ILE A 68 1.02 -21.89 -21.67
N ASP A 69 0.58 -20.66 -21.52
CA ASP A 69 -0.32 -20.30 -20.43
C ASP A 69 -1.72 -20.85 -20.67
N SER A 70 -2.32 -21.37 -19.61
CA SER A 70 -3.74 -21.72 -19.56
C SER A 70 -4.58 -20.46 -19.66
N THR A 71 -5.67 -20.52 -20.43
CA THR A 71 -6.61 -19.39 -20.52
C THR A 71 -7.61 -19.34 -19.35
N MET A 72 -7.49 -20.26 -18.40
CA MET A 72 -8.41 -20.41 -17.28
C MET A 72 -8.04 -19.50 -16.11
N GLU A 73 -9.03 -18.81 -15.55
CA GLU A 73 -8.86 -17.98 -14.34
C GLU A 73 -8.99 -18.78 -13.03
N THR A 74 -9.72 -19.90 -13.05
CA THR A 74 -9.94 -20.75 -11.88
C THR A 74 -9.64 -22.21 -12.24
N LEU A 75 -9.15 -22.98 -11.25
CA LEU A 75 -8.74 -24.36 -11.50
C LEU A 75 -9.95 -25.28 -11.67
N ASP A 76 -10.10 -25.86 -12.85
CA ASP A 76 -11.02 -26.95 -13.17
C ASP A 76 -10.23 -28.04 -13.91
N MET A 77 -10.03 -29.18 -13.24
CA MET A 77 -9.16 -30.25 -13.74
C MET A 77 -9.66 -30.86 -15.06
N SER A 78 -10.98 -30.93 -15.25
CA SER A 78 -11.56 -31.50 -16.47
C SER A 78 -11.31 -30.60 -17.65
N LYS A 79 -11.55 -29.29 -17.50
CA LYS A 79 -11.29 -28.30 -18.56
C LYS A 79 -9.80 -28.17 -18.87
N LEU A 80 -8.94 -28.23 -17.84
CA LEU A 80 -7.49 -28.17 -18.04
C LEU A 80 -6.97 -29.41 -18.79
N SER A 81 -7.55 -30.59 -18.55
CA SER A 81 -7.27 -31.81 -19.32
C SER A 81 -7.68 -31.70 -20.79
N GLU A 82 -8.85 -31.11 -21.06
CA GLU A 82 -9.29 -30.84 -22.44
C GLU A 82 -8.37 -29.84 -23.15
N GLU A 83 -7.97 -28.77 -22.45
CA GLU A 83 -7.05 -27.76 -22.99
C GLU A 83 -5.68 -28.35 -23.30
N ALA A 84 -5.13 -29.17 -22.38
CA ALA A 84 -3.87 -29.89 -22.58
C ALA A 84 -3.93 -30.80 -23.80
N SER A 85 -5.02 -31.56 -23.96
CA SER A 85 -5.24 -32.44 -25.12
C SER A 85 -5.32 -31.66 -26.42
N LYS A 86 -6.10 -30.57 -26.46
CA LYS A 86 -6.26 -29.70 -27.64
C LYS A 86 -4.97 -29.02 -28.07
N LYS A 87 -4.13 -28.64 -27.10
CA LYS A 87 -2.84 -27.98 -27.33
C LYS A 87 -1.69 -28.96 -27.60
N GLU A 88 -1.97 -30.27 -27.52
CA GLU A 88 -1.01 -31.36 -27.72
C GLU A 88 0.26 -31.14 -26.86
N VAL A 89 0.07 -30.83 -25.58
CA VAL A 89 1.19 -30.61 -24.66
C VAL A 89 1.73 -31.94 -24.14
N ASP A 90 3.02 -31.96 -23.81
CA ASP A 90 3.67 -33.12 -23.18
C ASP A 90 3.38 -33.17 -21.68
N LEU A 91 3.26 -31.99 -21.06
CA LEU A 91 3.20 -31.81 -19.61
C LEU A 91 2.18 -30.74 -19.24
N VAL A 92 1.53 -30.91 -18.10
CA VAL A 92 0.71 -29.89 -17.45
C VAL A 92 1.32 -29.58 -16.10
N ILE A 93 1.56 -28.29 -15.85
CA ILE A 93 2.18 -27.77 -14.63
C ILE A 93 1.15 -26.86 -13.96
N ILE A 94 0.76 -27.23 -12.75
CA ILE A 94 -0.10 -26.42 -11.89
C ILE A 94 0.74 -25.95 -10.71
N ILE A 95 0.74 -24.64 -10.45
CA ILE A 95 1.33 -24.09 -9.23
C ILE A 95 0.26 -23.37 -8.40
N ASP A 96 0.20 -23.65 -7.11
CA ASP A 96 -0.70 -23.00 -6.16
C ASP A 96 -0.01 -22.81 -4.78
N SER A 97 -0.62 -22.04 -3.88
CA SER A 97 -0.19 -21.96 -2.49
C SER A 97 -0.75 -23.14 -1.68
N ASP A 98 0.07 -23.72 -0.78
CA ASP A 98 -0.43 -24.73 0.15
C ASP A 98 -1.07 -24.07 1.38
N LYS A 99 -2.39 -23.86 1.29
CA LYS A 99 -3.20 -23.23 2.36
C LYS A 99 -3.20 -24.00 3.69
N LYS A 100 -2.64 -25.21 3.75
CA LYS A 100 -2.50 -25.98 5.00
C LYS A 100 -1.26 -25.61 5.81
N THR A 101 -0.37 -24.80 5.24
CA THR A 101 0.88 -24.41 5.88
C THR A 101 0.82 -22.94 6.29
N ASP A 102 1.27 -22.63 7.51
CA ASP A 102 1.40 -21.24 7.98
C ASP A 102 2.64 -20.51 7.42
N VAL A 103 3.47 -21.23 6.65
CA VAL A 103 4.73 -20.76 6.09
C VAL A 103 4.59 -20.64 4.59
N THR A 104 5.18 -19.60 3.99
CA THR A 104 5.15 -19.38 2.54
C THR A 104 5.68 -20.61 1.79
N SER A 105 4.86 -21.17 0.91
CA SER A 105 5.16 -22.39 0.17
C SER A 105 4.65 -22.31 -1.27
N ILE A 106 5.23 -23.15 -2.13
CA ILE A 106 4.74 -23.41 -3.48
C ILE A 106 4.34 -24.88 -3.52
N ARG A 107 3.10 -25.17 -3.91
CA ARG A 107 2.69 -26.52 -4.25
C ARG A 107 2.64 -26.66 -5.77
N GLN A 108 3.37 -27.66 -6.26
CA GLN A 108 3.53 -27.97 -7.67
C GLN A 108 2.85 -29.30 -7.95
N LYS A 109 1.93 -29.33 -8.92
CA LYS A 109 1.35 -30.56 -9.46
C LYS A 109 1.73 -30.71 -10.91
N LEU A 110 2.13 -31.91 -11.28
CA LEU A 110 2.55 -32.29 -12.61
C LEU A 110 1.67 -33.42 -13.13
N TYR A 111 1.20 -33.28 -14.36
CA TYR A 111 0.40 -34.29 -15.06
C TYR A 111 0.94 -34.49 -16.48
N TRP A 112 0.85 -35.71 -16.99
CA TRP A 112 1.16 -35.96 -18.40
C TRP A 112 0.09 -35.32 -19.29
N GLY A 113 0.47 -34.62 -20.35
CA GLY A 113 -0.51 -33.95 -21.21
C GLY A 113 -1.38 -34.91 -22.03
N LYS A 114 -0.86 -36.10 -22.37
CA LYS A 114 -1.55 -37.10 -23.19
C LYS A 114 -2.76 -37.76 -22.52
N ASP A 115 -2.61 -38.15 -21.26
CA ASP A 115 -3.62 -38.93 -20.52
C ASP A 115 -4.01 -38.28 -19.18
N PHE A 116 -3.45 -37.11 -18.89
CA PHE A 116 -3.68 -36.35 -17.66
C PHE A 116 -3.42 -37.16 -16.40
N LYS A 117 -2.53 -38.17 -16.48
CA LYS A 117 -2.13 -38.96 -15.33
C LYS A 117 -1.16 -38.17 -14.45
N ALA A 118 -1.42 -38.17 -13.15
CA ALA A 118 -0.58 -37.49 -12.17
C ALA A 118 0.85 -38.05 -12.17
N ILE A 119 1.82 -37.15 -12.20
CA ILE A 119 3.25 -37.42 -12.13
C ILE A 119 3.77 -37.10 -10.74
N SER A 120 3.44 -35.91 -10.22
CA SER A 120 3.96 -35.42 -8.96
C SER A 120 3.00 -34.41 -8.34
N ASP A 121 2.95 -34.38 -7.02
CA ASP A 121 2.30 -33.35 -6.21
C ASP A 121 3.22 -33.08 -5.01
N LYS A 122 3.89 -31.92 -5.02
CA LYS A 122 4.92 -31.59 -4.04
C LYS A 122 4.74 -30.18 -3.51
N THR A 123 4.83 -30.03 -2.19
CA THR A 123 4.92 -28.74 -1.52
C THR A 123 6.37 -28.42 -1.20
N ILE A 124 6.82 -27.24 -1.60
CA ILE A 124 8.15 -26.70 -1.35
C ILE A 124 8.00 -25.54 -0.38
N ILE A 125 8.59 -25.67 0.81
CA ILE A 125 8.62 -24.59 1.80
C ILE A 125 9.76 -23.63 1.44
N LEU A 126 9.45 -22.35 1.35
CA LEU A 126 10.42 -21.32 0.99
C LEU A 126 11.15 -20.79 2.21
N LYS A 127 12.41 -20.38 2.01
CA LYS A 127 13.15 -19.66 3.05
C LYS A 127 12.45 -18.31 3.34
N PRO A 128 12.40 -17.87 4.61
CA PRO A 128 11.92 -16.54 4.96
C PRO A 128 12.65 -15.47 4.12
N GLY A 129 11.91 -14.48 3.61
CA GLY A 129 12.46 -13.40 2.78
C GLY A 129 12.76 -13.76 1.31
N TYR A 130 12.52 -14.98 0.84
CA TYR A 130 12.76 -15.32 -0.57
C TYR A 130 11.87 -14.52 -1.52
N VAL A 131 10.57 -14.41 -1.22
CA VAL A 131 9.62 -13.57 -2.00
C VAL A 131 10.11 -12.12 -2.05
N GLN A 132 10.61 -11.61 -0.91
CA GLN A 132 11.18 -10.27 -0.83
C GLN A 132 12.38 -10.10 -1.78
N SER A 133 13.25 -11.10 -1.89
CA SER A 133 14.39 -11.03 -2.81
C SER A 133 13.96 -10.97 -4.28
N LEU A 134 12.88 -11.68 -4.65
CA LEU A 134 12.31 -11.64 -5.99
C LEU A 134 11.67 -10.28 -6.27
N MET A 135 10.91 -9.77 -5.30
CA MET A 135 10.31 -8.44 -5.39
C MET A 135 11.36 -7.35 -5.47
N THR A 136 12.38 -7.33 -4.61
CA THR A 136 13.46 -6.34 -4.66
C THR A 136 14.21 -6.36 -6.00
N LYS A 137 14.37 -7.53 -6.64
CA LYS A 137 14.94 -7.62 -7.99
C LYS A 137 13.99 -7.07 -9.06
N ALA A 138 12.69 -7.22 -8.87
CA ALA A 138 11.66 -6.76 -9.80
C ALA A 138 11.26 -5.28 -9.58
N LEU A 139 11.53 -4.73 -8.40
CA LEU A 139 11.19 -3.36 -8.04
C LEU A 139 12.22 -2.38 -8.61
N PRO A 140 11.81 -1.41 -9.43
CA PRO A 140 12.67 -0.25 -9.67
C PRO A 140 12.84 0.49 -8.34
N LEU A 141 14.09 0.69 -7.92
CA LEU A 141 14.40 1.69 -6.89
C LEU A 141 14.04 3.06 -7.48
N ILE A 142 12.94 3.63 -6.99
CA ILE A 142 12.53 4.98 -7.37
C ILE A 142 13.41 5.93 -6.53
N THR A 143 14.51 6.36 -7.12
CA THR A 143 15.20 7.53 -6.59
C THR A 143 14.33 8.75 -6.86
N SER A 144 14.25 9.67 -5.90
CA SER A 144 13.42 10.87 -6.03
C SER A 144 13.63 11.58 -7.36
N ASP A 145 14.88 11.78 -7.76
CA ASP A 145 15.20 12.66 -8.88
C ASP A 145 14.88 12.03 -10.25
N SER A 146 14.86 10.70 -10.35
CA SER A 146 14.62 10.00 -11.62
C SER A 146 13.14 9.85 -11.98
N ASN A 147 12.24 9.95 -11.00
CA ASN A 147 10.81 9.68 -11.17
C ASN A 147 9.90 10.85 -10.79
N ILE A 148 10.46 11.97 -10.33
CA ILE A 148 9.73 13.23 -10.24
C ILE A 148 9.33 13.65 -11.65
N LEU A 149 8.02 13.62 -11.91
CA LEU A 149 7.43 14.07 -13.17
C LEU A 149 7.33 15.59 -13.19
N LEU A 150 6.82 16.17 -12.10
CA LEU A 150 6.52 17.59 -11.97
C LEU A 150 6.86 18.06 -10.56
N THR A 151 7.29 19.32 -10.46
CA THR A 151 7.58 19.97 -9.18
C THR A 151 6.94 21.34 -9.17
N TYR A 152 6.06 21.59 -8.20
CA TYR A 152 5.41 22.89 -8.03
C TYR A 152 5.88 23.57 -6.76
N GLN A 153 6.08 24.88 -6.88
CA GLN A 153 6.28 25.76 -5.72
C GLN A 153 4.91 26.26 -5.27
N VAL A 154 4.52 25.95 -4.04
CA VAL A 154 3.20 26.35 -3.49
C VAL A 154 3.39 27.20 -2.23
N PRO A 155 2.42 28.04 -1.85
CA PRO A 155 2.50 28.82 -0.61
C PRO A 155 2.77 27.94 0.61
N ASN A 156 3.60 28.42 1.55
CA ASN A 156 3.91 27.71 2.80
C ASN A 156 2.71 27.56 3.78
N THR A 157 1.61 28.27 3.48
CA THR A 157 0.34 28.18 4.19
C THR A 157 -0.42 26.89 3.86
N ILE A 158 -0.12 26.24 2.73
CA ILE A 158 -0.70 24.94 2.37
C ILE A 158 -0.20 23.87 3.34
N LYS A 159 -1.12 23.18 4.01
CA LYS A 159 -0.83 22.19 5.07
C LYS A 159 -1.20 20.77 4.69
N LYS A 160 -2.24 20.60 3.87
CA LYS A 160 -2.80 19.29 3.52
C LYS A 160 -3.16 19.24 2.05
N ILE A 161 -3.24 18.01 1.54
CA ILE A 161 -3.74 17.75 0.20
C ILE A 161 -4.88 16.73 0.24
N ALA A 162 -5.84 16.88 -0.66
CA ALA A 162 -6.83 15.85 -0.95
C ALA A 162 -6.96 15.65 -2.47
N LEU A 163 -7.52 14.52 -2.84
CA LEU A 163 -7.80 14.15 -4.22
C LEU A 163 -9.28 13.84 -4.31
N ALA A 164 -10.04 14.47 -5.21
CA ALA A 164 -11.49 14.27 -5.26
C ALA A 164 -12.03 14.57 -6.66
N ASP A 165 -12.94 13.73 -7.16
CA ASP A 165 -13.70 14.03 -8.37
C ASP A 165 -14.90 14.93 -8.03
N LEU A 166 -14.69 16.23 -7.90
CA LEU A 166 -15.71 17.16 -7.39
C LEU A 166 -16.77 17.51 -8.44
N ASN A 167 -16.40 17.48 -9.72
CA ASN A 167 -17.29 17.81 -10.83
C ASN A 167 -17.96 16.58 -11.46
N GLY A 168 -17.48 15.37 -11.18
CA GLY A 168 -18.02 14.10 -11.66
C GLY A 168 -17.58 13.75 -13.08
N ASP A 169 -16.42 14.25 -13.51
CA ASP A 169 -15.87 13.98 -14.84
C ASP A 169 -15.07 12.66 -14.91
N GLY A 170 -14.93 11.97 -13.77
CA GLY A 170 -14.21 10.71 -13.63
C GLY A 170 -12.70 10.89 -13.39
N SER A 171 -12.19 12.13 -13.35
CA SER A 171 -10.79 12.44 -13.09
C SER A 171 -10.65 13.24 -11.79
N PRO A 172 -9.99 12.70 -10.75
CA PRO A 172 -9.86 13.43 -9.49
C PRO A 172 -9.05 14.73 -9.64
N ASP A 173 -9.58 15.81 -9.04
CA ASP A 173 -8.93 17.09 -8.86
C ASP A 173 -7.94 17.06 -7.68
N ILE A 174 -6.97 17.98 -7.70
CA ILE A 174 -6.03 18.20 -6.60
C ILE A 174 -6.53 19.35 -5.73
N ILE A 175 -6.78 19.09 -4.46
CA ILE A 175 -7.18 20.10 -3.48
C ILE A 175 -5.95 20.43 -2.62
N LEU A 176 -5.54 21.70 -2.65
CA LEU A 176 -4.54 22.25 -1.75
C LEU A 176 -5.25 23.03 -0.65
N ALA A 177 -5.07 22.58 0.59
CA ALA A 177 -5.77 23.15 1.74
C ALA A 177 -4.83 23.95 2.63
N THR A 178 -5.24 25.17 2.95
CA THR A 178 -4.68 25.97 4.06
C THR A 178 -5.57 25.82 5.29
N GLU A 179 -5.27 26.55 6.35
CA GLU A 179 -6.16 26.64 7.51
C GLU A 179 -7.50 27.33 7.17
N ASN A 180 -7.55 28.23 6.17
CA ASN A 180 -8.74 29.06 5.90
C ASN A 180 -9.22 29.04 4.43
N SER A 181 -8.58 28.26 3.56
CA SER A 181 -8.89 28.21 2.13
C SER A 181 -8.66 26.85 1.50
N PHE A 182 -9.38 26.59 0.41
CA PHE A 182 -9.17 25.47 -0.50
C PHE A 182 -8.98 25.98 -1.92
N SER A 183 -7.85 25.63 -2.52
CA SER A 183 -7.61 25.89 -3.94
C SER A 183 -7.62 24.56 -4.68
N ILE A 184 -8.46 24.45 -5.71
CA ILE A 184 -8.74 23.21 -6.43
C ILE A 184 -8.18 23.31 -7.84
N TYR A 185 -7.37 22.33 -8.20
CA TYR A 185 -6.62 22.30 -9.45
C TYR A 185 -6.95 21.05 -10.25
N GLN A 186 -7.13 21.24 -11.55
CA GLN A 186 -7.09 20.12 -12.47
C GLN A 186 -5.64 19.61 -12.57
N PRO A 187 -5.41 18.29 -12.51
CA PRO A 187 -4.08 17.73 -12.72
C PRO A 187 -3.65 17.87 -14.19
N SER A 188 -3.02 18.99 -14.53
CA SER A 188 -2.34 19.27 -15.81
C SER A 188 -0.84 19.53 -15.59
N THR A 189 -0.07 19.70 -16.67
CA THR A 189 1.37 20.02 -16.61
C THR A 189 1.67 21.25 -15.73
N ASP A 190 0.73 22.16 -15.62
CA ASP A 190 0.85 23.52 -15.07
C ASP A 190 -0.10 23.80 -13.89
N LEU A 191 -0.78 22.79 -13.32
CA LEU A 191 -1.82 22.95 -12.29
C LEU A 191 -2.83 24.04 -12.66
N LYS A 192 -3.78 23.71 -13.52
CA LYS A 192 -4.85 24.65 -13.88
C LYS A 192 -5.82 24.84 -12.70
N LEU A 193 -5.84 26.03 -12.13
CA LEU A 193 -6.81 26.41 -11.09
C LEU A 193 -8.23 26.33 -11.66
N LEU A 194 -9.11 25.59 -10.98
CA LEU A 194 -10.53 25.48 -11.31
C LEU A 194 -11.37 26.36 -10.39
N TRP A 195 -11.13 26.27 -9.08
CA TRP A 195 -11.85 27.02 -8.07
C TRP A 195 -10.91 27.41 -6.93
N ASP A 196 -11.17 28.57 -6.33
CA ASP A 196 -10.50 29.01 -5.12
C ASP A 196 -11.55 29.49 -4.13
N PHE A 197 -11.53 28.90 -2.94
CA PHE A 197 -12.52 29.14 -1.91
C PHE A 197 -11.79 29.61 -0.65
N SER A 198 -12.18 30.79 -0.16
CA SER A 198 -11.60 31.42 1.03
C SER A 198 -12.66 31.57 2.13
N ASN A 199 -12.21 31.94 3.33
CA ASN A 199 -13.05 32.19 4.52
C ASN A 199 -13.68 30.92 5.14
N PHE A 200 -13.03 29.77 5.01
CA PHE A 200 -13.35 28.65 5.89
C PHE A 200 -12.79 28.97 7.27
N THR A 201 -13.63 28.92 8.31
CA THR A 201 -13.18 29.16 9.67
C THR A 201 -12.61 27.87 10.25
N SER A 202 -11.30 27.66 10.16
CA SER A 202 -10.61 26.69 11.02
C SER A 202 -9.25 27.20 11.45
N ASP A 203 -9.07 27.43 12.75
CA ASP A 203 -7.80 27.94 13.26
C ASP A 203 -6.70 26.85 13.20
N GLN A 204 -7.10 25.56 13.10
CA GLN A 204 -6.17 24.46 12.82
C GLN A 204 -6.83 23.34 12.00
N LEU A 205 -6.44 23.20 10.73
CA LEU A 205 -6.84 22.08 9.88
C LEU A 205 -6.16 20.78 10.34
N LEU A 206 -6.95 19.76 10.69
CA LEU A 206 -6.45 18.47 11.15
C LEU A 206 -6.40 17.41 10.05
N TRP A 207 -7.49 17.28 9.28
CA TRP A 207 -7.64 16.25 8.27
C TRP A 207 -8.51 16.74 7.11
N ILE A 208 -8.18 16.28 5.90
CA ILE A 208 -9.01 16.46 4.71
C ILE A 208 -9.07 15.13 3.96
N ASP A 209 -10.26 14.75 3.54
CA ASP A 209 -10.52 13.55 2.74
C ASP A 209 -11.65 13.82 1.75
N SER A 210 -11.93 12.85 0.90
CA SER A 210 -13.02 12.93 -0.07
C SER A 210 -13.72 11.59 -0.23
N ILE A 211 -15.04 11.64 -0.41
CA ILE A 211 -15.86 10.45 -0.69
C ILE A 211 -17.16 10.85 -1.39
N ASP A 212 -17.61 10.05 -2.35
CA ASP A 212 -18.95 10.13 -2.95
C ASP A 212 -20.03 9.70 -1.93
N ILE A 213 -20.31 10.59 -0.99
CA ILE A 213 -21.11 10.29 0.21
C ILE A 213 -22.61 10.11 -0.07
N ASP A 214 -23.10 10.72 -1.15
CA ASP A 214 -24.50 10.72 -1.59
C ASP A 214 -24.70 9.88 -2.85
N MET A 215 -23.70 9.08 -3.25
CA MET A 215 -23.72 8.21 -4.43
C MET A 215 -24.03 8.95 -5.73
N SER A 216 -23.65 10.22 -5.82
CA SER A 216 -23.92 11.07 -6.98
C SER A 216 -22.82 10.99 -8.05
N LYS A 217 -21.81 10.13 -7.88
CA LYS A 217 -20.56 10.11 -8.65
C LYS A 217 -19.77 11.42 -8.58
N ARG A 218 -20.01 12.23 -7.55
CA ARG A 218 -19.23 13.44 -7.29
C ARG A 218 -18.78 13.38 -5.86
N ASP A 219 -17.49 13.47 -5.63
CA ASP A 219 -16.96 13.43 -4.29
C ASP A 219 -17.42 14.64 -3.48
N SER A 220 -17.61 14.42 -2.18
CA SER A 220 -17.77 15.46 -1.17
C SER A 220 -16.46 15.56 -0.37
N LEU A 221 -16.06 16.78 -0.01
CA LEU A 221 -14.90 17.01 0.84
C LEU A 221 -15.27 16.85 2.32
N ILE A 222 -14.49 16.07 3.05
CA ILE A 222 -14.59 15.87 4.48
C ILE A 222 -13.47 16.66 5.14
N VAL A 223 -13.80 17.71 5.88
CA VAL A 223 -12.83 18.61 6.51
C VAL A 223 -12.97 18.50 8.02
N THR A 224 -11.91 18.09 8.69
CA THR A 224 -11.85 18.04 10.16
C THR A 224 -10.89 19.11 10.68
N ALA A 225 -11.38 19.93 11.59
CA ALA A 225 -10.67 21.08 12.14
C ALA A 225 -10.77 21.13 13.66
N TYR A 226 -9.77 21.77 14.29
CA TYR A 226 -9.76 22.08 15.71
C TYR A 226 -9.83 23.58 15.93
N LYS A 227 -10.71 24.01 16.84
CA LYS A 227 -10.87 25.42 17.21
C LYS A 227 -11.44 25.53 18.62
N ASP A 228 -10.86 26.41 19.44
CA ASP A 228 -11.37 26.78 20.76
C ASP A 228 -11.71 25.59 21.69
N GLY A 229 -10.93 24.51 21.62
CA GLY A 229 -11.17 23.30 22.43
C GLY A 229 -12.28 22.39 21.86
N GLU A 230 -12.68 22.58 20.61
CA GLU A 230 -13.65 21.74 19.91
C GLU A 230 -13.08 21.20 18.60
N VAL A 231 -13.46 19.97 18.27
CA VAL A 231 -13.26 19.40 16.94
C VAL A 231 -14.55 19.56 16.14
N LYS A 232 -14.47 20.05 14.91
CA LYS A 232 -15.59 20.08 13.98
C LYS A 232 -15.21 19.33 12.71
N THR A 233 -16.06 18.39 12.29
CA THR A 233 -16.02 17.86 10.92
C THR A 233 -17.16 18.49 10.12
N SER A 234 -16.83 19.03 8.95
CA SER A 234 -17.79 19.53 7.95
C SER A 234 -17.67 18.72 6.66
N VAL A 235 -18.81 18.45 6.03
CA VAL A 235 -18.89 17.83 4.70
C VAL A 235 -19.32 18.89 3.70
N TYR A 236 -18.51 19.12 2.67
CA TYR A 236 -18.77 20.11 1.63
C TYR A 236 -19.02 19.44 0.28
N LYS A 237 -19.97 19.96 -0.48
CA LYS A 237 -20.25 19.54 -1.86
C LYS A 237 -20.09 20.73 -2.79
N LEU A 238 -19.51 20.49 -3.97
CA LEU A 238 -19.48 21.47 -5.04
C LEU A 238 -20.87 21.57 -5.70
N ILE A 239 -21.52 22.71 -5.55
CA ILE A 239 -22.84 23.02 -6.11
C ILE A 239 -22.75 24.41 -6.75
N ASP A 240 -23.03 24.50 -8.05
CA ASP A 240 -22.97 25.75 -8.83
C ASP A 240 -21.63 26.49 -8.65
N ASN A 241 -20.51 25.77 -8.81
CA ASN A 241 -19.14 26.27 -8.61
C ASN A 241 -18.86 26.85 -7.21
N ASN A 242 -19.65 26.48 -6.19
CA ASN A 242 -19.44 26.89 -4.81
C ASN A 242 -19.41 25.65 -3.89
N LEU A 243 -18.51 25.64 -2.90
CA LEU A 243 -18.57 24.64 -1.83
C LEU A 243 -19.68 25.00 -0.84
N LYS A 244 -20.72 24.16 -0.78
CA LYS A 244 -21.81 24.26 0.19
C LYS A 244 -21.62 23.21 1.29
N GLU A 245 -21.68 23.62 2.56
CA GLU A 245 -21.68 22.68 3.69
C GLU A 245 -23.01 21.90 3.64
N LEU A 246 -22.93 20.57 3.47
CA LEU A 246 -24.08 19.67 3.51
C LEU A 246 -24.49 19.37 4.94
N VAL A 247 -23.50 19.07 5.79
CA VAL A 247 -23.68 18.64 7.17
C VAL A 247 -22.39 18.87 7.95
N SER A 248 -22.52 19.11 9.25
CA SER A 248 -21.38 19.12 10.16
C SER A 248 -21.68 18.42 11.49
N LEU A 249 -20.62 17.89 12.10
CA LEU A 249 -20.62 17.26 13.41
C LEU A 249 -19.61 17.95 14.31
N ARG A 250 -20.03 18.28 15.53
CA ARG A 250 -19.14 18.75 16.60
C ARG A 250 -18.65 17.57 17.40
N ASN A 251 -17.43 17.69 17.92
CA ASN A 251 -16.75 16.71 18.75
C ASN A 251 -16.67 15.31 18.13
N VAL A 252 -16.49 15.25 16.80
CA VAL A 252 -16.29 14.01 16.06
C VAL A 252 -15.19 14.24 15.05
N PHE A 253 -14.15 13.43 15.09
CA PHE A 253 -13.18 13.30 14.01
C PHE A 253 -13.73 12.37 12.93
N MET A 254 -13.40 12.62 11.66
CA MET A 254 -13.74 11.70 10.58
C MET A 254 -12.60 11.53 9.57
N ARG A 255 -12.61 10.37 8.90
CA ARG A 255 -11.79 10.08 7.71
C ARG A 255 -12.45 9.01 6.85
N ARG A 256 -12.00 8.89 5.61
CA ARG A 256 -12.37 7.79 4.72
C ARG A 256 -11.63 6.52 5.12
N LEU A 257 -12.31 5.38 5.01
CA LEU A 257 -11.74 4.04 5.06
C LEU A 257 -12.34 3.21 3.92
N GLY A 258 -11.55 2.91 2.89
CA GLY A 258 -12.07 2.26 1.68
C GLY A 258 -13.16 3.11 1.04
N ASN A 259 -14.36 2.57 0.87
CA ASN A 259 -15.52 3.28 0.34
C ASN A 259 -16.52 3.70 1.43
N SER A 260 -16.05 3.82 2.67
CA SER A 260 -16.91 4.18 3.81
C SER A 260 -16.33 5.37 4.59
N LEU A 261 -17.22 6.08 5.27
CA LEU A 261 -16.84 7.11 6.24
C LEU A 261 -16.80 6.49 7.63
N ILE A 262 -15.74 6.79 8.38
CA ILE A 262 -15.62 6.39 9.78
C ILE A 262 -15.35 7.60 10.65
N GLY A 263 -15.80 7.55 11.91
CA GLY A 263 -15.60 8.63 12.86
C GLY A 263 -15.40 8.16 14.29
N GLN A 264 -14.79 9.03 15.08
CA GLN A 264 -14.49 8.82 16.49
C GLN A 264 -14.80 10.10 17.26
N GLU A 265 -15.43 9.99 18.42
CA GLU A 265 -15.75 11.15 19.26
C GLU A 265 -14.49 11.83 19.79
N TYR A 266 -14.63 13.10 20.12
CA TYR A 266 -13.60 13.94 20.73
C TYR A 266 -14.05 14.44 22.10
N SER A 267 -13.12 14.49 23.05
CA SER A 267 -13.25 15.39 24.18
C SER A 267 -11.94 16.07 24.54
N ARG A 268 -12.09 17.25 25.15
CA ARG A 268 -10.97 18.08 25.63
C ARG A 268 -10.01 17.33 26.55
N SER A 269 -10.55 16.43 27.37
CA SER A 269 -9.77 15.72 28.39
C SER A 269 -9.00 14.50 27.86
N GLN A 270 -9.46 13.87 26.77
CA GLN A 270 -8.88 12.64 26.22
C GLN A 270 -8.24 12.83 24.84
N GLY A 271 -8.70 13.79 24.05
CA GLY A 271 -8.47 13.82 22.60
C GLY A 271 -9.45 12.88 21.93
N PHE A 272 -9.00 11.68 21.56
CA PHE A 272 -9.86 10.65 20.97
C PHE A 272 -10.65 9.92 22.06
N GLU A 273 -11.97 9.93 21.93
CA GLU A 273 -12.90 9.29 22.86
C GLU A 273 -13.77 8.26 22.14
N SER A 274 -14.22 7.24 22.86
CA SER A 274 -15.07 6.15 22.36
C SER A 274 -14.40 5.23 21.32
N LYS A 275 -15.17 4.23 20.86
CA LYS A 275 -14.79 3.37 19.73
C LYS A 275 -14.93 4.13 18.41
N ILE A 276 -14.38 3.57 17.34
CA ILE A 276 -14.62 4.07 15.99
C ILE A 276 -15.91 3.47 15.46
N TYR A 277 -16.71 4.27 14.78
CA TYR A 277 -17.95 3.84 14.14
C TYR A 277 -17.96 4.17 12.66
N TYR A 278 -18.64 3.35 11.87
CA TYR A 278 -19.06 3.72 10.52
C TYR A 278 -20.12 4.82 10.57
N TYR A 279 -20.18 5.65 9.53
CA TYR A 279 -21.19 6.67 9.36
C TYR A 279 -21.80 6.60 7.96
N ASP A 280 -23.13 6.61 7.91
CA ASP A 280 -23.90 6.71 6.67
C ASP A 280 -24.45 8.13 6.52
N TYR A 281 -24.54 8.61 5.28
CA TYR A 281 -25.29 9.83 4.97
C TYR A 281 -26.70 9.48 4.51
N LYS A 282 -27.69 9.82 5.34
CA LYS A 282 -29.12 9.50 5.12
C LYS A 282 -29.96 10.72 5.47
N ASP A 283 -30.88 11.08 4.59
CA ASP A 283 -31.84 12.18 4.79
C ASP A 283 -31.19 13.50 5.22
N GLY A 284 -30.05 13.83 4.59
CA GLY A 284 -29.31 15.06 4.90
C GLY A 284 -28.49 15.03 6.19
N LYS A 285 -28.33 13.86 6.83
CA LYS A 285 -27.66 13.70 8.12
C LYS A 285 -26.62 12.58 8.09
N LEU A 286 -25.59 12.74 8.91
CA LEU A 286 -24.64 11.67 9.22
C LEU A 286 -25.19 10.83 10.37
N VAL A 287 -25.44 9.55 10.12
CA VAL A 287 -26.00 8.60 11.07
C VAL A 287 -24.92 7.59 11.45
N ARG A 288 -24.68 7.45 12.76
CA ARG A 288 -23.74 6.45 13.31
C ARG A 288 -24.25 5.04 13.05
N GLY A 289 -23.40 4.20 12.48
CA GLY A 289 -23.61 2.78 12.23
C GLY A 289 -22.87 1.88 13.21
N ALA A 290 -22.47 0.71 12.73
CA ALA A 290 -21.76 -0.29 13.54
C ALA A 290 -20.36 0.19 13.96
N ALA A 291 -19.87 -0.34 15.08
CA ALA A 291 -18.50 -0.12 15.51
C ALA A 291 -17.51 -0.84 14.57
N VAL A 292 -16.39 -0.18 14.28
CA VAL A 292 -15.27 -0.79 13.55
C VAL A 292 -14.54 -1.74 14.49
N ILE A 293 -14.26 -2.96 14.03
CA ILE A 293 -13.52 -3.96 14.79
C ILE A 293 -12.02 -3.64 14.68
N ILE A 294 -11.45 -3.09 15.74
CA ILE A 294 -10.03 -2.74 15.84
C ILE A 294 -9.50 -3.05 17.25
N PRO A 295 -8.18 -3.19 17.43
CA PRO A 295 -7.57 -3.34 18.75
C PRO A 295 -7.88 -2.16 19.67
N GLU A 296 -7.90 -2.41 20.98
CA GLU A 296 -8.06 -1.34 21.97
C GLU A 296 -6.91 -0.32 21.87
N LYS A 297 -7.21 0.95 22.19
CA LYS A 297 -6.27 2.09 22.17
C LYS A 297 -5.76 2.53 20.79
N VAL A 298 -6.21 1.88 19.71
CA VAL A 298 -6.01 2.38 18.34
C VAL A 298 -7.05 3.46 18.06
N ASN A 299 -6.61 4.66 17.70
CA ASN A 299 -7.51 5.76 17.35
C ASN A 299 -7.73 5.88 15.83
N LEU A 300 -8.62 6.80 15.45
CA LEU A 300 -9.05 7.03 14.08
C LEU A 300 -7.92 7.18 13.08
N TYR A 301 -6.86 7.92 13.38
CA TYR A 301 -5.81 8.25 12.42
C TYR A 301 -4.61 7.29 12.46
N ASP A 302 -4.62 6.30 13.36
CA ASP A 302 -3.45 5.47 13.63
C ASP A 302 -3.18 4.41 12.57
N PHE A 303 -4.20 3.96 11.84
CA PHE A 303 -4.13 2.66 11.17
C PHE A 303 -4.42 2.66 9.67
N SER A 304 -3.97 1.61 9.00
CA SER A 304 -4.43 1.19 7.68
C SER A 304 -4.55 -0.34 7.63
N PRO A 305 -5.63 -0.90 7.06
CA PRO A 305 -5.72 -2.33 6.82
C PRO A 305 -4.60 -2.83 5.90
N ILE A 306 -4.19 -4.09 6.11
CA ILE A 306 -3.24 -4.80 5.24
C ILE A 306 -3.66 -6.27 5.15
N GLU A 307 -3.38 -6.89 4.01
CA GLU A 307 -3.65 -8.30 3.76
C GLU A 307 -2.37 -8.95 3.22
N SER A 308 -2.06 -10.14 3.72
CA SER A 308 -0.93 -10.92 3.23
C SER A 308 -1.30 -11.73 1.98
N PRO A 309 -0.31 -12.25 1.22
CA PRO A 309 -0.58 -13.07 0.04
C PRO A 309 -1.39 -14.34 0.29
N ASP A 310 -1.34 -14.90 1.51
CA ASP A 310 -2.13 -16.06 1.93
C ASP A 310 -3.53 -15.68 2.46
N GLY A 311 -3.93 -14.41 2.32
CA GLY A 311 -5.26 -13.91 2.67
C GLY A 311 -5.47 -13.60 4.17
N LYS A 312 -4.40 -13.61 4.98
CA LYS A 312 -4.50 -13.19 6.38
C LYS A 312 -4.70 -11.68 6.42
N LYS A 313 -5.57 -11.23 7.32
CA LYS A 313 -5.93 -9.81 7.48
C LYS A 313 -5.34 -9.23 8.76
N GLY A 314 -4.90 -7.98 8.67
CA GLY A 314 -4.28 -7.26 9.78
C GLY A 314 -4.40 -5.75 9.62
N LEU A 315 -3.82 -5.04 10.58
CA LEU A 315 -3.74 -3.59 10.60
C LEU A 315 -2.28 -3.18 10.81
N ILE A 316 -1.78 -2.30 9.93
CA ILE A 316 -0.62 -1.49 10.24
C ILE A 316 -1.09 -0.33 11.10
N VAL A 317 -0.45 -0.12 12.25
CA VAL A 317 -0.83 0.87 13.25
C VAL A 317 0.39 1.66 13.70
N TRP A 318 0.28 2.98 13.66
CA TRP A 318 1.22 3.88 14.32
C TRP A 318 1.08 3.82 15.84
N ASP A 319 2.19 3.67 16.57
CA ASP A 319 2.23 3.97 18.00
C ASP A 319 2.56 5.46 18.27
N ASP A 320 2.39 5.89 19.52
CA ASP A 320 2.60 7.30 19.90
C ASP A 320 4.07 7.73 19.89
N LYS A 321 5.00 6.77 19.77
CA LYS A 321 6.45 7.03 19.66
C LYS A 321 6.91 7.12 18.20
N GLY A 322 6.01 6.89 17.23
CA GLY A 322 6.29 6.95 15.80
C GLY A 322 6.79 5.63 15.21
N PHE A 323 6.56 4.50 15.88
CA PHE A 323 6.82 3.17 15.32
C PHE A 323 5.57 2.64 14.62
N LEU A 324 5.77 1.74 13.66
CA LEU A 324 4.70 1.00 13.00
C LEU A 324 4.62 -0.40 13.57
N THR A 325 3.40 -0.87 13.79
CA THR A 325 3.12 -2.19 14.39
C THR A 325 2.09 -2.91 13.53
N LEU A 326 2.28 -4.21 13.33
CA LEU A 326 1.26 -5.07 12.72
C LEU A 326 0.43 -5.71 13.82
N TYR A 327 -0.87 -5.46 13.78
CA TYR A 327 -1.86 -6.22 14.53
C TYR A 327 -2.51 -7.26 13.64
N SER A 328 -2.57 -8.50 14.10
CA SER A 328 -3.39 -9.55 13.49
C SER A 328 -4.89 -9.28 13.73
N SER A 329 -5.75 -10.00 13.02
CA SER A 329 -7.21 -9.93 13.20
C SER A 329 -7.70 -10.26 14.62
N SER A 330 -6.92 -11.01 15.40
CA SER A 330 -7.19 -11.29 16.82
C SER A 330 -6.74 -10.18 17.78
N GLY A 331 -6.10 -9.12 17.26
CA GLY A 331 -5.59 -8.00 18.05
C GLY A 331 -4.22 -8.23 18.68
N ILE A 332 -3.53 -9.30 18.31
CA ILE A 332 -2.16 -9.58 18.78
C ILE A 332 -1.16 -8.83 17.90
N ILE A 333 -0.17 -8.21 18.54
CA ILE A 333 0.99 -7.62 17.87
C ILE A 333 1.89 -8.73 17.32
N SER A 334 2.03 -8.79 16.01
CA SER A 334 2.87 -9.80 15.33
C SER A 334 4.19 -9.23 14.83
N TRP A 335 4.32 -7.91 14.72
CA TRP A 335 5.54 -7.24 14.27
C TRP A 335 5.57 -5.78 14.71
N ARG A 336 6.76 -5.22 14.88
CA ARG A 336 7.01 -3.79 15.08
C ARG A 336 8.23 -3.35 14.26
N SER A 337 8.21 -2.13 13.73
CA SER A 337 9.34 -1.54 13.03
C SER A 337 10.57 -1.47 13.93
N ALA A 338 11.76 -1.71 13.36
CA ALA A 338 13.02 -1.66 14.10
C ALA A 338 13.38 -0.24 14.56
N GLU A 339 12.93 0.76 13.80
CA GLU A 339 13.17 2.18 14.03
C GLU A 339 11.85 2.95 13.98
N ASP A 340 11.87 4.15 14.54
CA ASP A 340 10.76 5.09 14.42
C ASP A 340 10.83 5.90 13.12
N PHE A 341 9.70 6.48 12.74
CA PHE A 341 9.52 7.15 11.46
C PHE A 341 9.61 8.68 11.55
N GLY A 342 10.21 9.22 12.62
CA GLY A 342 10.42 10.66 12.78
C GLY A 342 9.31 11.40 13.53
N GLY A 343 8.29 10.69 14.02
CA GLY A 343 7.20 11.22 14.83
C GLY A 343 6.20 12.10 14.07
N PHE A 344 5.26 12.68 14.82
CA PHE A 344 4.12 13.45 14.29
C PHE A 344 4.24 14.93 14.64
N THR A 345 3.81 15.80 13.72
CA THR A 345 3.97 17.25 13.84
C THR A 345 2.72 17.97 14.34
N THR A 346 1.53 17.40 14.15
CA THR A 346 0.28 17.90 14.74
C THR A 346 0.04 17.27 16.11
N LYS A 347 0.34 18.02 17.18
CA LYS A 347 0.08 17.62 18.56
C LYS A 347 -0.72 18.68 19.28
N ILE A 348 -1.70 18.26 20.08
CA ILE A 348 -2.60 19.13 20.83
C ILE A 348 -2.64 18.66 22.29
N LYS A 349 -2.48 19.60 23.21
CA LYS A 349 -2.53 19.31 24.65
C LYS A 349 -3.93 18.90 25.08
N ARG A 350 -4.00 17.91 25.97
CA ARG A 350 -5.24 17.57 26.66
C ARG A 350 -5.53 18.64 27.72
N GLU A 351 -6.76 19.14 27.75
CA GLU A 351 -7.16 20.09 28.77
C GLU A 351 -7.30 19.39 30.12
N SER A 352 -6.82 20.04 31.18
CA SER A 352 -7.03 19.62 32.56
C SER A 352 -7.80 20.70 33.31
N PRO A 353 -8.88 20.35 34.04
CA PRO A 353 -9.58 21.29 34.90
C PRO A 353 -8.71 21.77 36.08
N ILE A 354 -7.58 21.11 36.33
CA ILE A 354 -6.60 21.47 37.36
C ILE A 354 -5.31 21.89 36.65
N PHE A 355 -4.93 23.17 36.81
CA PHE A 355 -3.77 23.79 36.16
C PHE A 355 -2.42 23.05 36.38
N MET A 356 -2.29 22.29 37.47
CA MET A 356 -1.04 21.59 37.83
C MET A 356 -0.93 20.14 37.30
N ILE A 357 -1.93 19.62 36.57
CA ILE A 357 -1.88 18.24 36.03
C ILE A 357 -1.66 18.29 34.52
N ASP A 358 -0.48 17.84 34.08
CA ASP A 358 -0.20 17.56 32.68
C ASP A 358 -0.89 16.23 32.28
N ARG A 359 -1.89 16.29 31.40
CA ARG A 359 -2.56 15.11 30.83
C ARG A 359 -1.89 14.61 29.55
N GLY A 360 -0.77 15.21 29.16
CA GLY A 360 -0.07 14.93 27.92
C GLY A 360 -0.81 15.46 26.70
N GLU A 361 -0.46 14.90 25.55
CA GLU A 361 -0.91 15.36 24.24
C GLU A 361 -1.58 14.20 23.48
N TRP A 362 -2.44 14.57 22.53
CA TRP A 362 -2.88 13.68 21.46
C TRP A 362 -2.36 14.22 20.12
N SER A 363 -2.17 13.33 19.15
CA SER A 363 -1.61 13.70 17.85
C SER A 363 -2.48 13.21 16.71
N VAL A 364 -2.55 14.01 15.63
CA VAL A 364 -3.05 13.53 14.35
C VAL A 364 -1.89 12.88 13.62
N LYS A 365 -1.96 11.55 13.45
CA LYS A 365 -0.88 10.77 12.85
C LYS A 365 -0.91 10.88 11.33
N ASP A 366 0.23 10.56 10.71
CA ASP A 366 0.38 10.66 9.26
C ASP A 366 -0.47 9.63 8.51
N ARG A 367 -0.94 10.03 7.32
CA ARG A 367 -1.73 9.15 6.46
C ARG A 367 -0.94 7.89 6.13
N LEU A 368 -1.64 6.76 6.20
CA LEU A 368 -1.19 5.46 5.71
C LEU A 368 -2.04 5.11 4.50
N VAL A 369 -1.43 5.00 3.31
CA VAL A 369 -2.15 4.83 2.03
C VAL A 369 -1.91 3.42 1.49
N GLN A 370 -2.96 2.69 1.14
CA GLN A 370 -2.81 1.37 0.53
C GLN A 370 -2.42 1.48 -0.95
N LYS A 371 -1.47 0.64 -1.41
CA LYS A 371 -1.12 0.46 -2.83
C LYS A 371 -0.48 -0.92 -3.02
N GLY A 372 -0.97 -1.69 -3.99
CA GLY A 372 -0.33 -2.93 -4.44
C GLY A 372 -0.16 -3.99 -3.33
N GLY A 373 -1.16 -4.16 -2.46
CA GLY A 373 -1.09 -5.07 -1.31
C GLY A 373 -0.19 -4.59 -0.15
N GLY A 374 0.46 -3.43 -0.28
CA GLY A 374 1.24 -2.79 0.77
C GLY A 374 0.59 -1.51 1.31
N VAL A 375 1.23 -0.94 2.33
CA VAL A 375 0.85 0.33 2.97
C VAL A 375 2.01 1.31 2.88
N LEU A 376 1.78 2.46 2.24
CA LEU A 376 2.72 3.57 2.20
C LEU A 376 2.76 4.28 3.56
N ALA A 377 3.96 4.66 3.99
CA ALA A 377 4.18 5.40 5.23
C ALA A 377 5.30 6.44 5.06
N PRO A 378 5.08 7.71 5.44
CA PRO A 378 6.14 8.71 5.42
C PRO A 378 7.11 8.49 6.59
N LYS A 379 8.40 8.60 6.31
CA LYS A 379 9.46 8.59 7.32
C LYS A 379 10.23 9.89 7.24
N ARG A 380 10.41 10.58 8.36
CA ARG A 380 11.18 11.83 8.40
C ARG A 380 12.48 11.62 9.16
N LYS A 381 13.58 12.17 8.65
CA LYS A 381 14.88 12.15 9.32
C LYS A 381 15.16 13.53 9.94
N PRO A 382 15.16 13.63 11.29
CA PRO A 382 15.50 14.87 11.97
C PRO A 382 16.90 15.34 11.59
N LEU A 383 17.13 16.66 11.67
CA LEU A 383 18.49 17.16 11.60
C LEU A 383 19.30 16.66 12.81
N PHE A 384 20.55 16.26 12.60
CA PHE A 384 21.40 15.72 13.67
C PHE A 384 21.48 16.69 14.85
N GLY A 385 21.25 16.18 16.07
CA GLY A 385 21.24 16.98 17.30
C GLY A 385 19.95 17.78 17.57
N MET A 386 18.97 17.77 16.65
CA MET A 386 17.67 18.41 16.88
C MET A 386 16.64 17.42 17.42
N ALA A 387 15.77 17.91 18.32
CA ALA A 387 14.61 17.16 18.76
C ALA A 387 13.61 16.99 17.59
N LYS A 388 12.86 15.89 17.61
CA LYS A 388 11.79 15.62 16.63
C LYS A 388 10.78 16.77 16.62
N GLY A 389 10.39 17.22 15.43
CA GLY A 389 9.49 18.35 15.24
C GLY A 389 10.18 19.73 15.16
N LEU A 390 11.49 19.84 15.41
CA LEU A 390 12.24 21.11 15.29
C LEU A 390 12.99 21.27 13.95
N GLY A 391 12.68 20.43 12.96
CA GLY A 391 13.24 20.51 11.62
C GLY A 391 13.72 19.15 11.10
N TYR A 392 13.32 18.84 9.87
CA TYR A 392 13.70 17.61 9.18
C TYR A 392 14.60 17.95 8.01
N LYS A 393 15.71 17.22 7.89
CA LYS A 393 16.67 17.41 6.79
C LYS A 393 16.11 16.81 5.50
N GLU A 394 15.57 15.62 5.62
CA GLU A 394 15.03 14.85 4.51
C GLU A 394 13.91 13.93 4.99
N SER A 395 13.08 13.49 4.06
CA SER A 395 12.00 12.56 4.26
C SER A 395 12.06 11.44 3.22
N GLU A 396 11.43 10.32 3.52
CA GLU A 396 11.31 9.13 2.69
C GLU A 396 9.84 8.71 2.65
N ILE A 397 9.49 7.92 1.65
CA ILE A 397 8.23 7.17 1.66
C ILE A 397 8.60 5.69 1.63
N LYS A 398 8.16 4.97 2.65
CA LYS A 398 8.32 3.52 2.77
C LYS A 398 7.05 2.81 2.31
N VAL A 399 7.21 1.56 1.89
CA VAL A 399 6.12 0.62 1.68
C VAL A 399 6.28 -0.51 2.69
N LEU A 400 5.22 -0.77 3.41
CA LEU A 400 5.09 -1.85 4.37
C LEU A 400 4.34 -2.98 3.67
N TRP A 401 4.97 -4.14 3.55
CA TRP A 401 4.36 -5.30 2.92
C TRP A 401 4.37 -6.49 3.87
N TRP A 402 3.20 -7.10 4.07
CA TRP A 402 3.08 -8.23 4.97
C TRP A 402 3.13 -9.54 4.20
N ASN A 403 4.09 -10.39 4.53
CA ASN A 403 4.32 -11.66 3.84
C ASN A 403 3.53 -12.86 4.42
N GLY A 404 2.70 -12.62 5.45
CA GLY A 404 2.00 -13.65 6.23
C GLY A 404 2.67 -13.99 7.57
N LEU A 405 3.97 -13.68 7.72
CA LEU A 405 4.77 -13.91 8.92
C LEU A 405 5.32 -12.60 9.53
N SER A 406 5.96 -11.76 8.70
CA SER A 406 6.58 -10.49 9.09
C SER A 406 6.19 -9.36 8.13
N VAL A 407 6.35 -8.12 8.58
CA VAL A 407 6.24 -6.95 7.70
C VAL A 407 7.64 -6.57 7.23
N GLU A 408 7.80 -6.53 5.91
CA GLU A 408 8.99 -6.03 5.24
C GLU A 408 8.82 -4.53 4.96
N GLN A 409 9.93 -3.78 5.06
CA GLN A 409 9.96 -2.34 4.79
C GLN A 409 10.80 -2.07 3.56
N ILE A 410 10.16 -1.52 2.53
CA ILE A 410 10.81 -1.19 1.26
C ILE A 410 10.84 0.33 1.12
N THR A 411 11.97 0.90 0.68
CA THR A 411 12.04 2.32 0.36
C THR A 411 11.42 2.55 -1.02
N LEU A 412 10.27 3.24 -1.05
CA LEU A 412 9.65 3.69 -2.31
C LEU A 412 10.35 4.95 -2.80
N ILE A 413 10.49 5.95 -1.94
CA ILE A 413 11.22 7.18 -2.24
C ILE A 413 12.29 7.32 -1.18
N ASP A 414 13.54 7.38 -1.62
CA ASP A 414 14.74 7.38 -0.80
C ASP A 414 15.10 8.76 -0.24
N LYS A 415 14.66 9.82 -0.90
CA LYS A 415 14.96 11.18 -0.45
C LYS A 415 14.00 12.25 -0.97
N LEU A 416 13.37 12.99 -0.08
CA LEU A 416 12.74 14.27 -0.38
C LEU A 416 13.29 15.32 0.57
N ASP A 417 13.61 16.49 0.06
CA ASP A 417 14.17 17.54 0.90
C ASP A 417 13.13 18.04 1.92
N GLY A 418 13.55 18.12 3.18
CA GLY A 418 12.73 18.64 4.27
C GLY A 418 11.72 17.65 4.85
N GLU A 419 10.58 18.19 5.27
CA GLU A 419 9.51 17.53 6.00
C GLU A 419 8.33 17.24 5.07
N ILE A 420 7.92 15.98 4.90
CA ILE A 420 6.61 15.65 4.30
C ILE A 420 5.52 16.19 5.24
N LEU A 421 4.59 17.00 4.73
CA LEU A 421 3.42 17.50 5.47
C LEU A 421 2.20 16.61 5.25
N ASP A 422 1.98 16.19 4.00
CA ASP A 422 0.89 15.33 3.59
C ASP A 422 1.18 14.72 2.22
N TYR A 423 0.46 13.66 1.86
CA TYR A 423 0.60 13.03 0.55
C TYR A 423 -0.68 12.27 0.15
N GLY A 424 -0.82 12.02 -1.14
CA GLY A 424 -1.97 11.35 -1.73
C GLY A 424 -1.58 10.60 -2.99
N LEU A 425 -2.33 9.54 -3.32
CA LEU A 425 -2.09 8.71 -4.48
C LEU A 425 -3.21 8.91 -5.50
N LEU A 426 -2.83 9.35 -6.71
CA LEU A 426 -3.71 9.51 -7.86
C LEU A 426 -3.26 8.52 -8.95
N ASN A 427 -3.95 7.39 -9.06
CA ASN A 427 -3.55 6.28 -9.94
C ASN A 427 -2.10 5.85 -9.63
N ASP A 428 -1.19 5.95 -10.59
CA ASP A 428 0.25 5.68 -10.43
C ASP A 428 1.07 6.96 -10.20
N ARG A 429 0.46 8.04 -9.70
CA ARG A 429 1.14 9.29 -9.37
C ARG A 429 0.99 9.58 -7.89
N LEU A 430 2.12 9.69 -7.20
CA LEU A 430 2.18 10.09 -5.81
C LEU A 430 2.38 11.60 -5.74
N LEU A 431 1.45 12.30 -5.09
CA LEU A 431 1.55 13.72 -4.80
C LEU A 431 2.07 13.87 -3.38
N VAL A 432 3.21 14.54 -3.22
CA VAL A 432 3.87 14.69 -1.91
C VAL A 432 4.11 16.16 -1.64
N LEU A 433 3.49 16.68 -0.57
CA LEU A 433 3.68 18.04 -0.10
C LEU A 433 4.81 18.07 0.92
N CYS A 434 5.87 18.82 0.64
CA CYS A 434 7.03 18.96 1.51
C CYS A 434 7.25 20.41 1.92
N LYS A 435 7.60 20.61 3.19
CA LYS A 435 8.12 21.84 3.75
C LYS A 435 9.65 21.79 3.78
N PRO A 436 10.36 22.81 3.27
CA PRO A 436 11.82 22.82 3.31
C PRO A 436 12.35 22.90 4.75
N LEU A 437 13.61 22.52 4.95
CA LEU A 437 14.28 22.62 6.25
C LEU A 437 14.17 24.05 6.79
N MET A 438 13.71 24.19 8.04
CA MET A 438 13.42 25.48 8.69
C MET A 438 12.39 26.37 7.97
N GLY A 439 11.65 25.83 6.99
CA GLY A 439 10.67 26.60 6.22
C GLY A 439 11.29 27.60 5.23
N ILE A 440 12.59 27.51 4.94
CA ILE A 440 13.32 28.47 4.09
C ILE A 440 14.02 27.73 2.94
N LYS A 441 13.95 28.30 1.73
CA LYS A 441 14.73 27.87 0.56
C LYS A 441 15.91 28.82 0.30
N PRO A 442 17.16 28.45 0.68
CA PRO A 442 18.32 29.34 0.57
C PRO A 442 18.60 29.83 -0.85
N LEU A 443 18.39 28.97 -1.85
CA LEU A 443 18.56 29.34 -3.26
C LEU A 443 17.62 30.47 -3.71
N ASN A 444 16.43 30.57 -3.12
CA ASN A 444 15.48 31.65 -3.44
C ASN A 444 15.92 32.96 -2.79
N VAL A 445 16.50 32.90 -1.59
CA VAL A 445 17.11 34.07 -0.92
C VAL A 445 18.21 34.67 -1.81
N LEU A 446 19.09 33.81 -2.36
CA LEU A 446 20.15 34.25 -3.27
C LEU A 446 19.63 34.83 -4.59
N LYS A 447 18.45 34.40 -5.03
CA LYS A 447 17.79 34.87 -6.27
C LYS A 447 16.84 36.05 -6.05
N GLY A 448 16.65 36.52 -4.81
CA GLY A 448 15.69 37.58 -4.49
C GLY A 448 14.22 37.19 -4.67
N SER A 449 13.90 35.88 -4.70
CA SER A 449 12.53 35.37 -4.81
C SER A 449 12.00 34.89 -3.45
N ASN A 450 10.69 34.68 -3.32
CA ASN A 450 10.08 34.27 -2.05
C ASN A 450 10.70 32.96 -1.53
N PRO A 451 11.36 32.95 -0.35
CA PRO A 451 12.01 31.77 0.18
C PRO A 451 11.08 30.88 1.01
N PHE A 452 9.88 31.36 1.34
CA PHE A 452 8.90 30.68 2.19
C PHE A 452 7.86 29.93 1.34
N LEU A 453 8.33 28.92 0.60
CA LEU A 453 7.50 28.10 -0.27
C LEU A 453 7.62 26.64 0.11
N ASN A 454 6.49 25.93 0.08
CA ASN A 454 6.47 24.48 0.12
C ASN A 454 6.71 23.93 -1.30
N THR A 455 7.07 22.65 -1.39
CA THR A 455 7.18 21.93 -2.66
C THR A 455 6.06 20.91 -2.75
N LEU A 456 5.32 20.88 -3.86
CA LEU A 456 4.46 19.76 -4.22
C LEU A 456 5.17 18.95 -5.32
N TYR A 457 5.58 17.73 -4.98
CA TYR A 457 6.16 16.79 -5.93
C TYR A 457 5.05 15.93 -6.54
N VAL A 458 5.10 15.70 -7.86
CA VAL A 458 4.31 14.66 -8.54
C VAL A 458 5.29 13.61 -9.02
N ILE A 459 5.21 12.42 -8.43
CA ILE A 459 6.19 11.34 -8.61
C ILE A 459 5.49 10.17 -9.29
N SER A 460 6.08 9.64 -10.36
CA SER A 460 5.61 8.39 -10.96
C SER A 460 5.94 7.23 -10.03
N VAL A 461 4.94 6.45 -9.68
CA VAL A 461 5.10 5.14 -9.00
C VAL A 461 4.69 4.00 -9.93
N LYS A 462 4.66 4.25 -11.24
CA LYS A 462 4.34 3.25 -12.26
C LYS A 462 5.37 2.11 -12.22
N GLY A 463 4.89 0.88 -12.22
CA GLY A 463 5.73 -0.32 -12.07
C GLY A 463 5.98 -0.71 -10.60
N PHE A 464 5.56 0.13 -9.64
CA PHE A 464 5.50 -0.27 -8.24
C PHE A 464 4.17 -0.99 -7.98
N TYR A 465 4.21 -2.34 -8.05
CA TYR A 465 3.09 -3.27 -7.87
C TYR A 465 1.88 -2.94 -8.76
N ASN A 466 1.91 -3.46 -9.99
CA ASN A 466 0.71 -3.79 -10.77
C ASN A 466 0.26 -5.20 -10.44
#